data_AF-A0A2M7T0Y5-F1
#
_entry.id   AF-A0A2M7T0Y5-F1
#
_cell.length_a   1.000
_cell.length_b   1.000
_cell.length_c   1.000
_cell.angle_alpha   90.00
_cell.angle_beta   90.00
_cell.angle_gamma   90.00
#
_symmetry.space_group_name_H-M   'P 1'
#
loop_
_entity.id
_entity.type
_entity.pdbx_description
1 polymer ?
#
loop_
_entity_poly.entity_id
_entity_poly.type
_entity_poly.pdbx_seq_one_letter_code
_entity_poly.pdbx_strand_id
1 'polypeptide(L)'
;MKLIYQGFDGLDVTFQGILPKEILAQLAEARDQAQEAKKPVMCSLGPHGLLVEVAEMGGVGGFRYRFSTGEDGEVWFVSHSDNAKGWGIRVSVRSASFLVRTFDEVWERLYDTLGKLGAWGVSDQRLGLVAKIARADYCFDFFTEEAFLPRAELFVAHQRTKKGEMGMNSVTRGEVVESIRVGSMPGRQVALYNKSLEILAAKKLYWNDVWGMDKRPKGQVWRVEVRLGKEELDKWDARSAADFKEKAGTMFAHALQNIRYVRRISDANRSRWPLEVFWEEALSATAGAFGPAHAALKREKLLEGLRLAKMNEYLTHISGMVTALTALKQRRLEEAELTLSEISEHLAALKREDAARMDAKFSEAERRFGLLR
;
A
#
# COMPACT_ATOMS: atom_id res chain seq x y z
N MET A 1 17.26 1.73 19.54
CA MET A 1 16.59 1.51 18.24
C MET A 1 17.64 1.45 17.15
N LYS A 2 17.49 0.55 16.17
CA LYS A 2 18.43 0.37 15.07
C LYS A 2 17.69 0.45 13.74
N LEU A 3 18.15 1.24 12.77
CA LEU A 3 17.58 1.25 11.43
C LEU A 3 17.79 -0.12 10.77
N ILE A 4 16.72 -0.74 10.31
CA ILE A 4 16.73 -2.07 9.67
C ILE A 4 16.24 -2.03 8.22
N TYR A 5 15.47 -1.02 7.84
CA TYR A 5 14.98 -0.85 6.48
C TYR A 5 14.68 0.62 6.20
N GLN A 6 14.84 1.02 4.94
CA GLN A 6 14.37 2.29 4.43
C GLN A 6 13.97 2.16 2.95
N GLY A 7 12.99 2.96 2.52
CA GLY A 7 12.56 2.96 1.12
C GLY A 7 11.24 3.68 0.88
N PHE A 8 10.81 3.74 -0.37
CA PHE A 8 9.51 4.29 -0.74
C PHE A 8 8.36 3.41 -0.24
N ASP A 9 7.33 4.05 0.31
CA ASP A 9 6.13 3.38 0.84
C ASP A 9 4.88 3.71 -0.01
N GLY A 10 4.96 4.72 -0.87
CA GLY A 10 3.87 5.12 -1.75
C GLY A 10 4.25 6.22 -2.73
N LEU A 11 3.59 6.23 -3.88
CA LEU A 11 3.77 7.25 -4.92
C LEU A 11 2.44 7.47 -5.64
N ASP A 12 1.96 8.71 -5.68
CA ASP A 12 0.83 9.10 -6.54
C ASP A 12 1.35 9.89 -7.73
N VAL A 13 1.01 9.43 -8.94
CA VAL A 13 1.35 10.07 -10.21
C VAL A 13 0.06 10.38 -10.96
N THR A 14 -0.01 11.54 -11.60
CA THR A 14 -1.08 11.86 -12.55
C THR A 14 -0.46 12.11 -13.92
N PHE A 15 -1.10 11.61 -14.96
CA PHE A 15 -0.71 11.78 -16.34
C PHE A 15 -1.74 12.65 -17.05
N GLN A 16 -1.23 13.58 -17.86
CA GLN A 16 -2.01 14.33 -18.83
C GLN A 16 -2.18 13.47 -20.09
N GLY A 17 -3.42 13.06 -20.37
CA GLY A 17 -3.75 12.13 -21.44
C GLY A 17 -5.04 11.36 -21.18
N ILE A 18 -5.39 10.48 -22.12
CA ILE A 18 -6.61 9.67 -22.11
C ILE A 18 -6.33 8.20 -22.47
N LEU A 19 -7.31 7.34 -22.21
CA LEU A 19 -7.34 5.98 -22.73
C LEU A 19 -8.24 5.88 -23.98
N PRO A 20 -8.00 4.91 -24.88
CA PRO A 20 -8.85 4.64 -26.04
C PRO A 20 -10.29 4.31 -25.63
N LYS A 21 -11.25 4.61 -26.51
CA LYS A 21 -12.68 4.39 -26.26
C LYS A 21 -13.00 2.93 -26.00
N GLU A 22 -12.28 2.02 -26.66
CA GLU A 22 -12.40 0.57 -26.53
C GLU A 22 -12.05 0.14 -25.10
N ILE A 23 -11.00 0.70 -24.52
CA ILE A 23 -10.61 0.45 -23.12
C ILE A 23 -11.64 1.03 -22.15
N LEU A 24 -12.15 2.23 -22.43
CA LEU A 24 -13.19 2.85 -21.59
C LEU A 24 -14.50 2.04 -21.62
N ALA A 25 -14.83 1.41 -22.74
CA ALA A 25 -15.98 0.51 -22.87
C ALA A 25 -15.78 -0.78 -22.04
N GLN A 26 -14.60 -1.41 -22.13
CA GLN A 26 -14.24 -2.57 -21.30
C GLN A 26 -14.30 -2.25 -19.80
N LEU A 27 -13.80 -1.07 -19.41
CA LEU A 27 -13.87 -0.60 -18.02
C LEU A 27 -15.31 -0.31 -17.57
N ALA A 28 -16.18 0.17 -18.46
CA ALA A 28 -17.58 0.39 -18.15
C ALA A 28 -18.30 -0.93 -17.89
N GLU A 29 -18.14 -1.90 -18.79
CA GLU A 29 -18.73 -3.23 -18.63
C GLU A 29 -18.26 -3.91 -17.35
N ALA A 30 -16.95 -3.95 -17.09
CA ALA A 30 -16.38 -4.56 -15.90
C ALA A 30 -16.84 -3.85 -14.60
N ARG A 31 -16.97 -2.52 -14.63
CA ARG A 31 -17.50 -1.77 -13.48
C ARG A 31 -18.96 -2.11 -13.22
N ASP A 32 -19.78 -2.20 -14.26
CA ASP A 32 -21.20 -2.51 -14.11
C ASP A 32 -21.38 -3.94 -13.56
N GLN A 33 -20.57 -4.91 -14.02
CA GLN A 33 -20.49 -6.25 -13.43
C GLN A 33 -20.06 -6.22 -11.96
N ALA A 34 -19.07 -5.38 -11.60
CA ALA A 34 -18.64 -5.23 -10.21
C ALA A 34 -19.77 -4.70 -9.33
N GLN A 35 -20.51 -3.68 -9.80
CA GLN A 35 -21.64 -3.09 -9.09
C GLN A 35 -22.76 -4.10 -8.83
N GLU A 36 -23.08 -4.92 -9.83
CA GLU A 36 -24.06 -6.00 -9.69
C GLU A 36 -23.59 -7.05 -8.68
N ALA A 37 -22.31 -7.44 -8.74
CA ALA A 37 -21.72 -8.42 -7.85
C ALA A 37 -21.42 -7.89 -6.43
N LYS A 38 -21.47 -6.56 -6.23
CA LYS A 38 -21.07 -5.85 -5.00
C LYS A 38 -19.67 -6.23 -4.52
N LYS A 39 -18.77 -6.46 -5.48
CA LYS A 39 -17.36 -6.80 -5.25
C LYS A 39 -16.54 -6.46 -6.49
N PRO A 40 -15.23 -6.23 -6.35
CA PRO A 40 -14.35 -6.09 -7.51
C PRO A 40 -14.37 -7.35 -8.40
N VAL A 41 -14.19 -7.17 -9.71
CA VAL A 41 -14.19 -8.26 -10.71
C VAL A 41 -12.91 -8.28 -11.53
N MET A 42 -12.50 -9.48 -11.91
CA MET A 42 -11.32 -9.68 -12.76
C MET A 42 -11.71 -9.52 -14.23
N CYS A 43 -10.97 -8.68 -14.98
CA CYS A 43 -11.12 -8.58 -16.42
C CYS A 43 -9.75 -8.43 -17.11
N SER A 44 -9.74 -8.65 -18.43
CA SER A 44 -8.56 -8.42 -19.27
C SER A 44 -8.77 -7.16 -20.10
N LEU A 45 -7.87 -6.20 -19.98
CA LEU A 45 -7.94 -4.93 -20.68
C LEU A 45 -7.01 -4.88 -21.88
N GLY A 46 -7.52 -4.30 -22.97
CA GLY A 46 -6.77 -4.03 -24.19
C GLY A 46 -6.33 -5.26 -24.97
N PRO A 47 -5.64 -5.04 -26.10
CA PRO A 47 -5.25 -6.12 -27.02
C PRO A 47 -4.20 -7.06 -26.42
N HIS A 48 -3.45 -6.59 -25.42
CA HIS A 48 -2.43 -7.38 -24.73
C HIS A 48 -2.99 -8.22 -23.56
N GLY A 49 -4.31 -8.15 -23.30
CA GLY A 49 -4.96 -8.93 -22.25
C GLY A 49 -4.42 -8.63 -20.85
N LEU A 50 -4.23 -7.35 -20.53
CA LEU A 50 -3.73 -6.94 -19.21
C LEU A 50 -4.76 -7.34 -18.14
N LEU A 51 -4.42 -8.34 -17.34
CA LEU A 51 -5.28 -8.81 -16.25
C LEU A 51 -5.33 -7.78 -15.12
N VAL A 52 -6.53 -7.33 -14.76
CA VAL A 52 -6.77 -6.35 -13.71
C VAL A 52 -8.00 -6.71 -12.88
N GLU A 53 -8.07 -6.13 -11.69
CA GLU A 53 -9.26 -6.16 -10.84
C GLU A 53 -9.96 -4.79 -10.89
N VAL A 54 -11.17 -4.72 -11.46
CA VAL A 54 -11.96 -3.50 -11.59
C VAL A 54 -12.90 -3.35 -10.40
N ALA A 55 -12.93 -2.16 -9.81
CA ALA A 55 -13.78 -1.84 -8.69
C ALA A 55 -15.17 -1.35 -9.12
N GLU A 56 -16.14 -1.49 -8.21
CA GLU A 56 -17.53 -1.04 -8.35
C GLU A 56 -17.66 0.47 -8.56
N MET A 57 -16.73 1.24 -7.99
CA MET A 57 -16.76 2.69 -7.95
C MET A 57 -15.41 3.25 -8.42
N GLY A 58 -15.49 4.43 -9.04
CA GLY A 58 -14.34 5.21 -9.46
C GLY A 58 -13.57 5.85 -8.30
N GLY A 59 -12.78 6.87 -8.61
CA GLY A 59 -11.98 7.62 -7.64
C GLY A 59 -12.47 9.05 -7.42
N VAL A 60 -12.15 9.60 -6.25
CA VAL A 60 -12.34 11.02 -5.95
C VAL A 60 -11.58 11.88 -6.97
N GLY A 61 -12.22 12.97 -7.43
CA GLY A 61 -11.65 13.92 -8.40
C GLY A 61 -12.12 13.72 -9.84
N GLY A 62 -13.29 13.12 -10.06
CA GLY A 62 -13.87 12.95 -11.40
C GLY A 62 -13.39 11.69 -12.15
N PHE A 63 -12.70 10.77 -11.47
CA PHE A 63 -12.30 9.50 -12.07
C PHE A 63 -13.47 8.53 -12.04
N ARG A 64 -13.99 8.16 -13.21
CA ARG A 64 -15.14 7.27 -13.35
C ARG A 64 -14.79 5.80 -13.08
N TYR A 65 -13.56 5.40 -13.41
CA TYR A 65 -13.11 4.02 -13.33
C TYR A 65 -11.93 3.88 -12.36
N ARG A 66 -11.85 2.73 -11.71
CA ARG A 66 -10.74 2.35 -10.83
C ARG A 66 -10.43 0.88 -11.01
N PHE A 67 -9.16 0.53 -11.21
CA PHE A 67 -8.71 -0.85 -11.29
C PHE A 67 -7.34 -1.06 -10.63
N SER A 68 -7.02 -2.30 -10.29
CA SER A 68 -5.76 -2.72 -9.67
C SER A 68 -5.02 -3.73 -10.56
N THR A 69 -3.70 -3.59 -10.68
CA THR A 69 -2.83 -4.56 -11.38
C THR A 69 -2.25 -5.62 -10.44
N GLY A 70 -2.76 -5.71 -9.20
CA GLY A 70 -2.35 -6.71 -8.20
C GLY A 70 -1.80 -6.11 -6.92
N GLU A 71 -1.48 -6.97 -5.95
CA GLU A 71 -0.96 -6.56 -4.63
C GLU A 71 0.42 -5.92 -4.72
N ASP A 72 1.29 -6.39 -5.63
CA ASP A 72 2.60 -5.80 -5.94
C ASP A 72 2.55 -4.80 -7.10
N GLY A 73 1.34 -4.40 -7.52
CA GLY A 73 1.08 -3.49 -8.62
C GLY A 73 0.61 -2.11 -8.17
N GLU A 74 -0.19 -1.49 -9.02
CA GLU A 74 -0.67 -0.12 -8.87
C GLU A 74 -2.20 -0.08 -8.93
N VAL A 75 -2.77 0.96 -8.30
CA VAL A 75 -4.18 1.30 -8.44
C VAL A 75 -4.31 2.44 -9.43
N TRP A 76 -5.04 2.19 -10.50
CA TRP A 76 -5.27 3.11 -11.60
C TRP A 76 -6.65 3.75 -11.45
N PHE A 77 -6.72 5.04 -11.75
CA PHE A 77 -7.94 5.83 -11.76
C PHE A 77 -8.04 6.53 -13.11
N VAL A 78 -9.17 6.37 -13.79
CA VAL A 78 -9.35 6.85 -15.16
C VAL A 78 -10.62 7.68 -15.25
N SER A 79 -10.49 8.89 -15.77
CA SER A 79 -11.62 9.76 -16.11
C SER A 79 -12.33 9.28 -17.36
N HIS A 80 -13.61 9.57 -17.49
CA HIS A 80 -14.34 9.35 -18.73
C HIS A 80 -14.31 10.64 -19.54
N SER A 81 -13.24 10.85 -20.30
CA SER A 81 -13.00 12.06 -21.07
C SER A 81 -12.30 11.75 -22.39
N ASP A 82 -12.58 12.55 -23.41
CA ASP A 82 -11.92 12.60 -24.71
C ASP A 82 -10.87 13.73 -24.79
N ASN A 83 -10.69 14.49 -23.71
CA ASN A 83 -9.75 15.59 -23.66
C ASN A 83 -8.33 15.09 -23.31
N ALA A 84 -7.51 14.84 -24.33
CA ALA A 84 -6.11 14.44 -24.17
C ALA A 84 -5.22 15.51 -23.48
N LYS A 85 -5.68 16.75 -23.34
CA LYS A 85 -5.01 17.78 -22.52
C LYS A 85 -5.43 17.73 -21.04
N GLY A 86 -6.38 16.89 -20.67
CA GLY A 86 -6.82 16.71 -19.30
C GLY A 86 -5.89 15.81 -18.49
N TRP A 87 -5.85 16.01 -17.16
CA TRP A 87 -5.19 15.11 -16.21
C TRP A 87 -6.06 13.88 -15.94
N GLY A 88 -6.28 13.09 -17.00
CA GLY A 88 -7.33 12.07 -17.06
C GLY A 88 -6.97 10.72 -16.45
N ILE A 89 -5.69 10.50 -16.12
CA ILE A 89 -5.19 9.22 -15.59
C ILE A 89 -4.40 9.50 -14.32
N ARG A 90 -4.81 8.89 -13.20
CA ARG A 90 -4.05 8.92 -11.93
C ARG A 90 -3.67 7.50 -11.54
N VAL A 91 -2.49 7.35 -10.96
CA VAL A 91 -1.95 6.09 -10.50
C VAL A 91 -1.47 6.24 -9.06
N SER A 92 -1.81 5.27 -8.22
CA SER A 92 -1.30 5.14 -6.87
C SER A 92 -0.51 3.85 -6.75
N VAL A 93 0.81 3.98 -6.58
CA VAL A 93 1.74 2.87 -6.35
C VAL A 93 1.84 2.62 -4.85
N ARG A 94 1.72 1.36 -4.43
CA ARG A 94 1.78 0.94 -3.03
C ARG A 94 3.17 0.44 -2.67
N SER A 95 3.47 0.39 -1.36
CA SER A 95 4.74 -0.08 -0.81
C SER A 95 5.19 -1.45 -1.31
N ALA A 96 4.26 -2.39 -1.51
CA ALA A 96 4.57 -3.72 -2.03
C ALA A 96 5.25 -3.70 -3.39
N SER A 97 4.96 -2.72 -4.26
CA SER A 97 5.66 -2.57 -5.54
C SER A 97 7.11 -2.13 -5.32
N PHE A 98 7.34 -1.20 -4.39
CA PHE A 98 8.68 -0.72 -4.03
C PHE A 98 9.51 -1.77 -3.28
N LEU A 99 8.90 -2.77 -2.65
CA LEU A 99 9.67 -3.86 -2.04
C LEU A 99 10.40 -4.72 -3.07
N VAL A 100 9.91 -4.77 -4.31
CA VAL A 100 10.41 -5.67 -5.36
C VAL A 100 10.97 -4.92 -6.56
N ARG A 101 10.90 -3.59 -6.56
CA ARG A 101 11.33 -2.71 -7.65
C ARG A 101 11.92 -1.41 -7.10
N THR A 102 12.96 -0.96 -7.76
CA THR A 102 13.48 0.40 -7.62
C THR A 102 12.48 1.43 -8.13
N PHE A 103 12.70 2.71 -7.80
CA PHE A 103 11.88 3.81 -8.30
C PHE A 103 11.83 3.84 -9.85
N ASP A 104 12.97 3.63 -10.51
CA ASP A 104 13.06 3.65 -11.97
C ASP A 104 12.29 2.49 -12.60
N GLU A 105 12.38 1.29 -12.03
CA GLU A 105 11.61 0.13 -12.50
C GLU A 105 10.10 0.32 -12.30
N VAL A 106 9.69 0.96 -11.20
CA VAL A 106 8.29 1.37 -11.00
C VAL A 106 7.88 2.35 -12.09
N TRP A 107 8.69 3.38 -12.34
CA TRP A 107 8.40 4.41 -13.33
C TRP A 107 8.29 3.84 -14.75
N GLU A 108 9.20 2.95 -15.14
CA GLU A 108 9.16 2.24 -16.42
C GLU A 108 7.91 1.36 -16.54
N ARG A 109 7.54 0.65 -15.47
CA ARG A 109 6.32 -0.17 -15.43
C ARG A 109 5.06 0.66 -15.59
N LEU A 110 5.00 1.90 -15.07
CA LEU A 110 3.87 2.79 -15.31
C LEU A 110 3.69 3.05 -16.81
N TYR A 111 4.77 3.38 -17.52
CA TYR A 111 4.71 3.63 -18.96
C TYR A 111 4.46 2.38 -19.80
N ASP A 112 5.01 1.23 -19.43
CA ASP A 112 4.70 -0.05 -20.07
C ASP A 112 3.20 -0.38 -19.95
N THR A 113 2.63 -0.17 -18.76
CA THR A 113 1.20 -0.38 -18.50
C THR A 113 0.34 0.59 -19.31
N LEU A 114 0.70 1.88 -19.34
CA LEU A 114 0.05 2.89 -20.17
C LEU A 114 0.12 2.53 -21.66
N GLY A 115 1.26 2.04 -22.14
CA GLY A 115 1.44 1.58 -23.51
C GLY A 115 0.55 0.38 -23.85
N LYS A 116 0.47 -0.62 -22.96
CA LYS A 116 -0.43 -1.78 -23.12
C LYS A 116 -1.91 -1.39 -23.16
N LEU A 117 -2.27 -0.32 -22.45
CA LEU A 117 -3.62 0.26 -22.46
C LEU A 117 -3.84 1.22 -23.64
N GLY A 118 -2.84 1.46 -24.49
CA GLY A 118 -2.94 2.39 -25.62
C GLY A 118 -3.16 3.85 -25.19
N ALA A 119 -2.71 4.21 -23.99
CA ALA A 119 -2.83 5.57 -23.49
C ALA A 119 -2.05 6.55 -24.38
N TRP A 120 -2.59 7.74 -24.58
CA TRP A 120 -1.93 8.78 -25.35
C TRP A 120 -2.28 10.19 -24.86
N GLY A 121 -1.39 11.15 -25.14
CA GLY A 121 -1.59 12.57 -24.87
C GLY A 121 -1.05 13.45 -26.01
N VAL A 122 -0.84 14.74 -25.73
CA VAL A 122 -0.47 15.74 -26.75
C VAL A 122 0.95 16.31 -26.61
N SER A 123 1.76 15.81 -25.69
CA SER A 123 3.15 16.28 -25.50
C SER A 123 4.12 15.61 -26.48
N ASP A 124 5.35 16.10 -26.47
CA ASP A 124 6.52 15.49 -27.15
C ASP A 124 7.19 14.38 -26.31
N GLN A 125 6.67 14.11 -25.11
CA GLN A 125 7.21 13.09 -24.22
C GLN A 125 6.72 11.69 -24.60
N ARG A 126 7.15 10.67 -23.84
CA ARG A 126 6.78 9.28 -24.06
C ARG A 126 5.26 9.09 -24.07
N LEU A 127 4.73 8.45 -25.12
CA LEU A 127 3.29 8.29 -25.40
C LEU A 127 2.51 9.62 -25.53
N GLY A 128 3.21 10.75 -25.69
CA GLY A 128 2.63 12.09 -25.64
C GLY A 128 2.07 12.49 -24.27
N LEU A 129 2.45 11.79 -23.19
CA LEU A 129 1.94 12.02 -21.85
C LEU A 129 2.84 12.97 -21.06
N VAL A 130 2.26 13.85 -20.25
CA VAL A 130 3.01 14.60 -19.22
C VAL A 130 2.71 13.98 -17.87
N ALA A 131 3.74 13.58 -17.13
CA ALA A 131 3.60 13.00 -15.79
C ALA A 131 3.87 14.03 -14.70
N LYS A 132 3.08 14.00 -13.62
CA LYS A 132 3.31 14.77 -12.39
C LYS A 132 3.17 13.90 -11.16
N ILE A 133 4.18 13.95 -10.30
CA ILE A 133 4.10 13.38 -8.95
C ILE A 133 3.23 14.29 -8.10
N ALA A 134 2.17 13.72 -7.53
CA ALA A 134 1.23 14.40 -6.64
C ALA A 134 1.47 14.08 -5.16
N ARG A 135 2.12 12.94 -4.89
CA ARG A 135 2.52 12.52 -3.54
C ARG A 135 3.67 11.53 -3.61
N ALA A 136 4.58 11.60 -2.64
CA ALA A 136 5.57 10.58 -2.39
C ALA A 136 5.70 10.32 -0.88
N ASP A 137 5.75 9.04 -0.51
CA ASP A 137 5.92 8.57 0.86
C ASP A 137 7.24 7.78 0.96
N TYR A 138 8.05 8.09 1.97
CA TYR A 138 9.32 7.41 2.25
C TYR A 138 9.38 7.01 3.72
N CYS A 139 9.94 5.85 4.01
CA CYS A 139 9.92 5.30 5.36
C CYS A 139 11.27 4.81 5.85
N PHE A 140 11.38 4.76 7.17
CA PHE A 140 12.52 4.28 7.94
C PHE A 140 11.98 3.35 9.04
N ASP A 141 12.37 2.09 9.02
CA ASP A 141 11.97 1.10 10.01
C ASP A 141 13.08 0.88 11.03
N PHE A 142 12.72 0.98 12.30
CA PHE A 142 13.62 0.84 13.43
C PHE A 142 13.22 -0.33 14.29
N PHE A 143 14.17 -1.24 14.52
CA PHE A 143 14.01 -2.33 15.48
C PHE A 143 14.32 -1.86 16.91
N THR A 144 13.55 -2.34 17.87
CA THR A 144 13.83 -2.21 19.30
C THR A 144 13.55 -3.53 20.02
N GLU A 145 14.50 -3.99 20.82
CA GLU A 145 14.31 -5.13 21.74
C GLU A 145 13.49 -4.73 22.96
N GLU A 146 13.71 -3.50 23.44
CA GLU A 146 13.02 -2.93 24.59
C GLU A 146 11.69 -2.29 24.19
N ALA A 147 10.76 -2.22 25.15
CA ALA A 147 9.50 -1.52 24.99
C ALA A 147 9.74 -0.03 24.74
N PHE A 148 9.21 0.48 23.62
CA PHE A 148 9.22 1.90 23.30
C PHE A 148 7.79 2.42 23.27
N LEU A 149 7.57 3.55 23.92
CA LEU A 149 6.29 4.26 23.93
C LEU A 149 6.50 5.66 23.36
N PRO A 150 5.99 5.97 22.16
CA PRO A 150 6.14 7.29 21.58
C PRO A 150 5.31 8.31 22.37
N ARG A 151 5.89 9.50 22.58
CA ARG A 151 5.28 10.57 23.37
C ARG A 151 4.95 11.77 22.50
N ALA A 152 3.69 12.18 22.54
CA ALA A 152 3.13 13.29 21.79
C ALA A 152 3.93 14.58 21.96
N GLU A 153 4.22 14.87 23.21
CA GLU A 153 4.89 16.07 23.69
C GLU A 153 6.38 16.11 23.30
N LEU A 154 6.92 15.05 22.71
CA LEU A 154 8.27 15.03 22.17
C LEU A 154 8.33 15.42 20.69
N PHE A 155 7.18 15.63 20.03
CA PHE A 155 7.14 16.21 18.69
C PHE A 155 7.19 17.74 18.72
N VAL A 156 8.17 18.32 18.03
CA VAL A 156 8.34 19.78 17.87
C VAL A 156 8.18 20.15 16.39
N ALA A 157 7.22 21.03 16.11
CA ALA A 157 6.95 21.57 14.77
C ALA A 157 6.58 23.07 14.83
N HIS A 158 6.69 23.75 13.69
CA HIS A 158 6.39 25.18 13.57
C HIS A 158 4.96 25.54 14.04
N GLN A 159 4.77 26.73 14.64
CA GLN A 159 3.50 27.13 15.26
C GLN A 159 2.31 27.21 14.28
N ARG A 160 2.57 27.54 13.01
CA ARG A 160 1.56 27.61 11.94
C ARG A 160 1.18 26.25 11.34
N THR A 161 1.92 25.19 11.66
CA THR A 161 1.45 23.82 11.40
C THR A 161 0.22 23.63 12.27
N LYS A 162 -1.00 23.68 11.70
CA LYS A 162 -2.28 23.74 12.43
C LYS A 162 -2.23 22.86 13.69
N LYS A 163 -2.20 23.52 14.86
CA LYS A 163 -2.14 22.92 16.20
C LYS A 163 -3.51 22.75 16.85
N GLY A 164 -4.60 23.25 16.24
CA GLY A 164 -5.92 23.47 16.87
C GLY A 164 -6.65 22.21 17.35
N GLU A 165 -6.22 21.08 16.84
CA GLU A 165 -6.36 19.70 17.29
C GLU A 165 -4.98 19.20 16.86
N MET A 166 -4.07 18.75 17.74
CA MET A 166 -2.83 18.19 17.19
C MET A 166 -3.26 17.10 16.22
N GLY A 167 -2.97 17.24 14.92
CA GLY A 167 -3.15 16.20 13.91
C GLY A 167 -2.38 14.90 14.22
N MET A 168 -1.87 14.79 15.45
CA MET A 168 -1.78 13.55 16.21
C MET A 168 -3.14 12.89 16.34
N ASN A 169 -3.49 12.12 15.32
CA ASN A 169 -4.28 10.93 15.57
C ASN A 169 -3.37 9.95 16.31
N SER A 170 -3.44 9.97 17.65
CA SER A 170 -3.03 8.82 18.43
C SER A 170 -4.15 7.79 18.35
N VAL A 171 -3.95 6.76 17.54
CA VAL A 171 -4.75 5.54 17.70
C VAL A 171 -4.24 4.88 18.97
N THR A 172 -5.09 4.85 19.99
CA THR A 172 -4.81 4.17 21.25
C THR A 172 -5.65 2.91 21.37
N ARG A 173 -5.03 1.83 21.84
CA ARG A 173 -5.75 0.62 22.28
C ARG A 173 -5.61 0.54 23.79
N GLY A 174 -6.54 1.17 24.51
CA GLY A 174 -6.38 1.44 25.95
C GLY A 174 -5.42 2.63 26.17
N GLU A 175 -4.38 2.45 26.98
CA GLU A 175 -3.39 3.49 27.33
C GLU A 175 -2.17 3.55 26.39
N VAL A 176 -2.06 2.63 25.42
CA VAL A 176 -0.87 2.51 24.55
C VAL A 176 -1.06 3.30 23.27
N VAL A 177 -0.17 4.25 23.00
CA VAL A 177 -0.10 5.00 21.74
C VAL A 177 0.52 4.14 20.64
N GLU A 178 -0.27 3.75 19.64
CA GLU A 178 0.18 2.90 18.53
C GLU A 178 0.74 3.72 17.35
N SER A 179 0.29 4.97 17.21
CA SER A 179 0.73 5.86 16.14
C SER A 179 0.67 7.33 16.56
N ILE A 180 1.53 8.15 15.96
CA ILE A 180 1.55 9.60 16.06
C ILE A 180 1.73 10.14 14.65
N ARG A 181 0.93 11.13 14.24
CA ARG A 181 1.12 11.85 12.98
C ARG A 181 1.22 13.34 13.26
N VAL A 182 2.03 14.05 12.49
CA VAL A 182 2.19 15.51 12.60
C VAL A 182 2.22 16.10 11.20
N GLY A 183 1.44 17.16 10.98
CA GLY A 183 1.20 17.72 9.66
C GLY A 183 0.05 17.03 8.91
N SER A 184 -0.25 17.51 7.71
CA SER A 184 -1.40 17.08 6.92
C SER A 184 -1.15 17.20 5.42
N MET A 185 -1.80 16.34 4.65
CA MET A 185 -1.90 16.48 3.20
C MET A 185 -2.82 17.67 2.85
N PRO A 186 -2.62 18.35 1.71
CA PRO A 186 -1.64 18.08 0.65
C PRO A 186 -0.25 18.70 0.86
N GLY A 187 0.07 19.17 2.08
CA GLY A 187 1.39 19.66 2.46
C GLY A 187 2.38 18.54 2.78
N ARG A 188 3.04 18.62 3.93
CA ARG A 188 3.92 17.57 4.46
C ARG A 188 3.29 16.92 5.70
N GLN A 189 3.54 15.64 5.88
CA GLN A 189 3.16 14.90 7.09
C GLN A 189 4.28 13.94 7.48
N VAL A 190 4.54 13.80 8.78
CA VAL A 190 5.43 12.77 9.32
C VAL A 190 4.66 11.92 10.32
N ALA A 191 4.82 10.61 10.26
CA ALA A 191 4.22 9.66 11.19
C ALA A 191 5.28 8.82 11.90
N LEU A 192 5.02 8.48 13.16
CA LEU A 192 5.75 7.48 13.94
C LEU A 192 4.75 6.47 14.46
N TYR A 193 4.87 5.19 14.08
CA TYR A 193 3.91 4.18 14.49
C TYR A 193 4.50 2.78 14.61
N ASN A 194 3.81 1.91 15.34
CA ASN A 194 4.22 0.53 15.55
C ASN A 194 3.89 -0.32 14.31
N LYS A 195 4.90 -0.54 13.47
CA LYS A 195 4.76 -1.29 12.22
C LYS A 195 4.52 -2.77 12.47
N SER A 196 5.10 -3.34 13.53
CA SER A 196 4.84 -4.73 13.93
C SER A 196 3.36 -4.98 14.19
N LEU A 197 2.68 -4.08 14.92
CA LEU A 197 1.24 -4.20 15.16
C LEU A 197 0.43 -4.04 13.87
N GLU A 198 0.79 -3.11 13.00
CA GLU A 198 0.11 -2.94 11.70
C GLU A 198 0.21 -4.20 10.84
N ILE A 199 1.40 -4.77 10.67
CA ILE A 199 1.57 -5.94 9.79
C ILE A 199 0.89 -7.19 10.35
N LEU A 200 0.79 -7.32 11.68
CA LEU A 200 0.05 -8.39 12.34
C LEU A 200 -1.45 -8.24 12.08
N ALA A 201 -2.00 -7.04 12.27
CA ALA A 201 -3.41 -6.76 12.01
C ALA A 201 -3.77 -6.94 10.53
N ALA A 202 -2.89 -6.48 9.62
CA ALA A 202 -3.06 -6.57 8.18
C ALA A 202 -2.66 -7.93 7.58
N LYS A 203 -2.16 -8.87 8.40
CA LYS A 203 -1.63 -10.19 7.97
C LYS A 203 -0.54 -10.10 6.89
N LYS A 204 0.27 -9.04 6.89
CA LYS A 204 1.34 -8.79 5.91
C LYS A 204 2.68 -9.35 6.39
N LEU A 205 2.73 -10.67 6.61
CA LEU A 205 3.88 -11.32 7.26
C LEU A 205 5.16 -11.35 6.42
N TYR A 206 5.08 -11.05 5.11
CA TYR A 206 6.26 -10.90 4.23
C TYR A 206 7.21 -9.78 4.68
N TRP A 207 6.76 -8.85 5.52
CA TRP A 207 7.63 -7.81 6.09
C TRP A 207 8.72 -8.38 6.99
N ASN A 208 8.51 -9.55 7.61
CA ASN A 208 9.58 -10.19 8.37
C ASN A 208 10.76 -10.59 7.46
N ASP A 209 10.48 -11.01 6.21
CA ASP A 209 11.52 -11.31 5.22
C ASP A 209 12.24 -10.04 4.78
N VAL A 210 11.51 -8.93 4.61
CA VAL A 210 12.09 -7.60 4.29
C VAL A 210 13.05 -7.14 5.38
N TRP A 211 12.71 -7.36 6.64
CA TRP A 211 13.53 -7.00 7.79
C TRP A 211 14.66 -8.00 8.08
N GLY A 212 14.69 -9.15 7.40
CA GLY A 212 15.61 -10.25 7.72
C GLY A 212 15.41 -10.81 9.13
N MET A 213 14.17 -10.83 9.62
CA MET A 213 13.81 -11.24 10.98
C MET A 213 12.99 -12.53 11.01
N ASP A 214 13.06 -13.21 12.16
CA ASP A 214 12.15 -14.31 12.46
C ASP A 214 10.69 -13.84 12.46
N LYS A 215 9.75 -14.76 12.18
CA LYS A 215 8.31 -14.47 12.11
C LYS A 215 7.69 -13.92 13.42
N ARG A 216 8.40 -14.08 14.54
CA ARG A 216 8.02 -13.60 15.88
C ARG A 216 9.26 -13.06 16.60
N PRO A 217 9.74 -11.86 16.22
CA PRO A 217 10.92 -11.31 16.87
C PRO A 217 10.63 -10.98 18.33
N LYS A 218 11.63 -11.13 19.21
CA LYS A 218 11.57 -10.67 20.60
C LYS A 218 11.80 -9.14 20.66
N GLY A 219 10.92 -8.39 20.02
CA GLY A 219 11.03 -6.94 19.88
C GLY A 219 9.94 -6.37 18.98
N GLN A 220 10.03 -5.09 18.67
CA GLN A 220 9.08 -4.38 17.83
C GLN A 220 9.80 -3.54 16.77
N VAL A 221 9.12 -3.35 15.64
CA VAL A 221 9.52 -2.44 14.58
C VAL A 221 8.63 -1.22 14.61
N TRP A 222 9.26 -0.05 14.69
CA TRP A 222 8.63 1.26 14.63
C TRP A 222 9.01 1.93 13.32
N ARG A 223 8.02 2.47 12.61
CA ARG A 223 8.23 3.18 11.35
C ARG A 223 8.15 4.68 11.56
N VAL A 224 9.16 5.39 11.06
CA VAL A 224 9.06 6.81 10.73
C VAL A 224 8.69 6.91 9.25
N GLU A 225 7.55 7.51 8.93
CA GLU A 225 7.06 7.70 7.56
C GLU A 225 6.96 9.19 7.25
N VAL A 226 7.61 9.62 6.17
CA VAL A 226 7.58 11.00 5.68
C VAL A 226 6.76 11.05 4.40
N ARG A 227 5.73 11.89 4.39
CA ARG A 227 4.82 12.07 3.25
C ARG A 227 4.92 13.48 2.73
N LEU A 228 5.20 13.59 1.43
CA LEU A 228 5.27 14.85 0.70
C LEU A 228 4.10 14.89 -0.27
N GLY A 229 3.16 15.80 -0.05
CA GLY A 229 2.05 16.06 -0.96
C GLY A 229 2.34 17.15 -1.96
N LYS A 230 1.36 17.37 -2.84
CA LYS A 230 1.40 18.35 -3.91
C LYS A 230 1.92 19.73 -3.47
N GLU A 231 1.39 20.31 -2.39
CA GLU A 231 1.83 21.65 -1.96
C GLU A 231 3.31 21.67 -1.52
N GLU A 232 3.81 20.55 -1.00
CA GLU A 232 5.21 20.45 -0.65
C GLU A 232 6.07 20.27 -1.90
N LEU A 233 5.72 19.33 -2.78
CA LEU A 233 6.43 19.09 -4.04
C LEU A 233 6.52 20.34 -4.92
N ASP A 234 5.50 21.21 -4.88
CA ASP A 234 5.46 22.47 -5.63
C ASP A 234 6.53 23.47 -5.17
N LYS A 235 6.77 23.55 -3.86
CA LYS A 235 7.78 24.48 -3.29
C LYS A 235 9.20 24.14 -3.75
N TRP A 236 9.42 22.87 -4.11
CA TRP A 236 10.71 22.35 -4.55
C TRP A 236 10.80 22.21 -6.06
N ASP A 237 9.72 22.50 -6.80
CA ASP A 237 9.61 22.22 -8.23
C ASP A 237 10.05 20.79 -8.57
N ALA A 238 9.46 19.81 -7.85
CA ALA A 238 9.86 18.40 -7.87
C ALA A 238 8.74 17.50 -8.43
N ARG A 239 8.05 17.98 -9.46
CA ARG A 239 6.87 17.29 -10.02
C ARG A 239 7.21 16.30 -11.12
N SER A 240 8.34 16.45 -11.82
CA SER A 240 8.82 15.43 -12.75
C SER A 240 9.59 14.33 -12.00
N ALA A 241 9.72 13.16 -12.61
CA ALA A 241 10.54 12.09 -12.02
C ALA A 241 12.02 12.50 -11.88
N ALA A 242 12.57 13.23 -12.86
CA ALA A 242 13.96 13.68 -12.82
C ALA A 242 14.19 14.67 -11.66
N ASP A 243 13.37 15.71 -11.57
CA ASP A 243 13.49 16.72 -10.51
C ASP A 243 13.25 16.10 -9.13
N PHE A 244 12.30 15.17 -9.04
CA PHE A 244 12.04 14.45 -7.80
C PHE A 244 13.26 13.63 -7.38
N LYS A 245 13.88 12.89 -8.31
CA LYS A 245 15.07 12.08 -8.02
C LYS A 245 16.23 12.92 -7.48
N GLU A 246 16.47 14.07 -8.08
CA GLU A 246 17.53 14.98 -7.66
C GLU A 246 17.28 15.54 -6.26
N LYS A 247 16.01 15.85 -5.92
CA LYS A 247 15.65 16.63 -4.73
C LYS A 247 15.12 15.80 -3.57
N ALA A 248 14.74 14.53 -3.76
CA ALA A 248 13.96 13.79 -2.75
C ALA A 248 14.68 13.66 -1.40
N GLY A 249 15.98 13.33 -1.40
CA GLY A 249 16.76 13.21 -0.17
C GLY A 249 16.71 14.51 0.65
N THR A 250 16.95 15.64 0.00
CA THR A 250 16.86 16.98 0.63
C THR A 250 15.45 17.30 1.10
N MET A 251 14.41 16.98 0.31
CA MET A 251 13.02 17.22 0.70
C MET A 251 12.60 16.41 1.94
N PHE A 252 12.97 15.13 2.00
CA PHE A 252 12.69 14.28 3.16
C PHE A 252 13.47 14.74 4.39
N ALA A 253 14.75 15.10 4.23
CA ALA A 253 15.56 15.68 5.30
C ALA A 253 14.91 16.96 5.86
N HIS A 254 14.50 17.85 4.97
CA HIS A 254 13.84 19.10 5.32
C HIS A 254 12.52 18.85 6.07
N ALA A 255 11.74 17.83 5.69
CA ALA A 255 10.53 17.47 6.43
C ALA A 255 10.85 16.98 7.86
N LEU A 256 11.85 16.12 8.04
CA LEU A 256 12.29 15.62 9.36
C LEU A 256 12.97 16.68 10.22
N GLN A 257 13.55 17.72 9.63
CA GLN A 257 14.11 18.87 10.35
C GLN A 257 13.02 19.84 10.83
N ASN A 258 11.93 19.97 10.07
CA ASN A 258 10.80 20.84 10.43
C ASN A 258 9.79 20.19 11.38
N ILE A 259 9.71 18.87 11.37
CA ILE A 259 8.90 18.07 12.28
C ILE A 259 9.89 17.15 12.99
N ARG A 260 10.26 17.50 14.22
CA ARG A 260 11.33 16.83 14.98
C ARG A 260 10.77 15.97 16.09
N TYR A 261 11.36 14.80 16.31
CA TYR A 261 11.18 14.04 17.55
C TYR A 261 12.40 14.24 18.44
N VAL A 262 12.19 14.82 19.61
CA VAL A 262 13.28 15.31 20.48
C VAL A 262 13.36 14.56 21.80
N ARG A 263 14.55 14.54 22.40
CA ARG A 263 14.75 14.06 23.76
C ARG A 263 14.55 15.19 24.76
N ARG A 264 13.78 14.93 25.81
CA ARG A 264 13.60 15.91 26.89
C ARG A 264 14.90 16.14 27.65
N ILE A 265 15.24 17.41 27.82
CA ILE A 265 16.31 17.90 28.70
C ILE A 265 15.73 18.87 29.74
N SER A 266 16.55 19.40 30.63
CA SER A 266 16.13 20.33 31.69
C SER A 266 15.67 21.71 31.18
N ASP A 267 16.05 22.10 29.96
CA ASP A 267 15.62 23.37 29.36
C ASP A 267 14.10 23.38 29.12
N ALA A 268 13.41 24.44 29.53
CA ALA A 268 11.97 24.61 29.29
C ALA A 268 11.66 24.86 27.80
N ASN A 269 12.61 25.39 27.04
CA ASN A 269 12.46 25.68 25.63
C ASN A 269 12.69 24.43 24.76
N ARG A 270 11.58 23.77 24.41
CA ARG A 270 11.53 22.57 23.55
C ARG A 270 12.24 22.72 22.20
N SER A 271 12.41 23.94 21.69
CA SER A 271 13.10 24.15 20.41
C SER A 271 14.60 23.79 20.48
N ARG A 272 15.21 23.88 21.68
CA ARG A 272 16.63 23.58 21.94
C ARG A 272 16.88 22.13 22.34
N TRP A 273 15.83 21.33 22.47
CA TRP A 273 15.98 19.93 22.81
C TRP A 273 16.68 19.19 21.66
N PRO A 274 17.66 18.33 21.96
CA PRO A 274 18.35 17.53 20.95
C PRO A 274 17.37 16.53 20.31
N LEU A 275 17.68 16.10 19.10
CA LEU A 275 16.93 15.03 18.45
C LEU A 275 17.09 13.72 19.23
N GLU A 276 16.09 12.85 19.15
CA GLU A 276 16.32 11.45 19.55
C GLU A 276 17.25 10.75 18.55
N VAL A 277 18.06 9.81 19.04
CA VAL A 277 19.12 9.15 18.25
C VAL A 277 18.57 8.49 16.99
N PHE A 278 17.44 7.79 17.08
CA PHE A 278 16.82 7.15 15.91
C PHE A 278 16.28 8.19 14.90
N TRP A 279 15.95 9.40 15.35
CA TRP A 279 15.52 10.49 14.48
C TRP A 279 16.71 11.10 13.73
N GLU A 280 17.86 11.22 14.38
CA GLU A 280 19.13 11.60 13.73
C GLU A 280 19.54 10.58 12.68
N GLU A 281 19.38 9.29 12.99
CA GLU A 281 19.64 8.19 12.06
C GLU A 281 18.69 8.25 10.85
N ALA A 282 17.38 8.47 11.06
CA ALA A 282 16.43 8.69 9.97
C ALA A 282 16.82 9.88 9.09
N LEU A 283 17.20 11.01 9.71
CA LEU A 283 17.62 12.21 9.00
C LEU A 283 18.87 11.95 8.15
N SER A 284 19.89 11.29 8.71
CA SER A 284 21.12 10.92 7.99
C SER A 284 20.82 9.99 6.80
N ALA A 285 19.93 9.02 6.99
CA ALA A 285 19.59 8.02 5.99
C ALA A 285 18.89 8.60 4.75
N THR A 286 18.27 9.79 4.86
CA THR A 286 17.64 10.49 3.71
C THR A 286 18.60 10.76 2.54
N ALA A 287 19.91 10.90 2.80
CA ALA A 287 20.91 11.07 1.74
C ALA A 287 20.96 9.86 0.79
N GLY A 288 20.55 8.69 1.26
CA GLY A 288 20.44 7.45 0.50
C GLY A 288 19.07 7.18 -0.12
N ALA A 289 18.19 8.19 -0.28
CA ALA A 289 16.81 8.02 -0.75
C ALA A 289 16.64 7.31 -2.11
N PHE A 290 17.71 7.19 -2.91
CA PHE A 290 17.77 6.40 -4.16
C PHE A 290 18.95 5.43 -4.20
N GLY A 291 19.45 5.00 -3.03
CA GLY A 291 20.54 4.04 -2.94
C GLY A 291 20.23 2.68 -3.57
N PRO A 292 21.23 1.79 -3.69
CA PRO A 292 21.10 0.50 -4.39
C PRO A 292 20.23 -0.56 -3.68
N ALA A 293 19.70 -0.29 -2.46
CA ALA A 293 19.03 -1.28 -1.61
C ALA A 293 17.49 -1.29 -1.72
N HIS A 294 16.92 -0.62 -2.72
CA HIS A 294 15.48 -0.31 -2.72
C HIS A 294 14.57 -1.48 -3.11
N ALA A 295 15.09 -2.52 -3.77
CA ALA A 295 14.37 -3.78 -3.96
C ALA A 295 14.75 -4.79 -2.86
N ALA A 296 14.13 -4.64 -1.69
CA ALA A 296 14.47 -5.43 -0.51
C ALA A 296 14.02 -6.90 -0.57
N LEU A 297 13.15 -7.26 -1.52
CA LEU A 297 12.58 -8.60 -1.63
C LEU A 297 12.52 -9.05 -3.09
N LYS A 298 12.77 -10.34 -3.32
CA LYS A 298 12.46 -10.96 -4.62
C LYS A 298 10.94 -11.05 -4.79
N ARG A 299 10.43 -10.76 -5.98
CA ARG A 299 8.98 -10.78 -6.27
C ARG A 299 8.35 -12.14 -5.91
N GLU A 300 9.03 -13.24 -6.17
CA GLU A 300 8.54 -14.59 -5.87
C GLU A 300 8.26 -14.77 -4.37
N LYS A 301 9.14 -14.25 -3.51
CA LYS A 301 8.95 -14.30 -2.05
C LYS A 301 7.78 -13.43 -1.59
N LEU A 302 7.60 -12.25 -2.19
CA LEU A 302 6.45 -11.40 -1.89
C LEU A 302 5.14 -12.14 -2.22
N LEU A 303 5.05 -12.71 -3.42
CA LEU A 303 3.88 -13.45 -3.87
C LEU A 303 3.63 -14.70 -3.04
N GLU A 304 4.67 -15.44 -2.66
CA GLU A 304 4.56 -16.57 -1.75
C GLU A 304 4.00 -16.14 -0.39
N GLY A 305 4.52 -15.07 0.19
CA GLY A 305 4.02 -14.53 1.46
C GLY A 305 2.54 -14.12 1.39
N LEU A 306 2.12 -13.48 0.29
CA LEU A 306 0.73 -13.12 0.03
C LEU A 306 -0.17 -14.35 -0.15
N ARG A 307 0.29 -15.36 -0.89
CA ARG A 307 -0.42 -16.64 -1.08
C ARG A 307 -0.61 -17.35 0.26
N LEU A 308 0.45 -17.49 1.06
CA LEU A 308 0.38 -18.11 2.38
C LEU A 308 -0.57 -17.36 3.31
N ALA A 309 -0.56 -16.02 3.28
CA ALA A 309 -1.51 -15.22 4.06
C ALA A 309 -2.97 -15.51 3.67
N LYS A 310 -3.27 -15.61 2.37
CA LYS A 310 -4.61 -15.95 1.88
C LYS A 310 -5.00 -17.38 2.19
N MET A 311 -4.10 -18.35 2.06
CA MET A 311 -4.35 -19.74 2.45
C MET A 311 -4.69 -19.85 3.94
N ASN A 312 -3.93 -19.17 4.79
CA ASN A 312 -4.18 -19.14 6.24
C ASN A 312 -5.52 -18.48 6.59
N GLU A 313 -5.93 -17.45 5.84
CA GLU A 313 -7.27 -16.85 5.98
C GLU A 313 -8.38 -17.89 5.73
N TYR A 314 -8.30 -18.64 4.63
CA TYR A 314 -9.25 -19.71 4.33
C TYR A 314 -9.24 -20.81 5.37
N LEU A 315 -8.06 -21.28 5.78
CA LEU A 315 -7.94 -22.32 6.82
C LEU A 315 -8.58 -21.86 8.14
N THR A 316 -8.35 -20.61 8.54
CA THR A 316 -8.96 -20.05 9.75
C THR A 316 -10.49 -20.02 9.66
N HIS A 317 -11.04 -19.60 8.51
CA HIS A 317 -12.48 -19.60 8.30
C HIS A 317 -13.07 -21.02 8.29
N ILE A 318 -12.40 -21.96 7.60
CA ILE A 318 -12.82 -23.38 7.58
C ILE A 318 -12.83 -23.95 9.00
N SER A 319 -11.76 -23.75 9.78
CA SER A 319 -11.70 -24.22 11.18
C SER A 319 -12.81 -23.63 12.04
N GLY A 320 -13.13 -22.34 11.87
CA GLY A 320 -14.25 -21.70 12.57
C GLY A 320 -15.60 -22.29 12.18
N MET A 321 -15.85 -22.49 10.87
CA MET A 321 -17.09 -23.06 10.35
C MET A 321 -17.27 -24.52 10.78
N VAL A 322 -16.21 -25.32 10.76
CA VAL A 322 -16.23 -26.73 11.19
C VAL A 322 -16.55 -26.82 12.69
N THR A 323 -15.91 -25.97 13.50
CA THR A 323 -16.20 -25.89 14.94
C THR A 323 -17.67 -25.56 15.19
N ALA A 324 -18.21 -24.54 14.50
CA ALA A 324 -19.60 -24.14 14.64
C ALA A 324 -20.58 -25.23 14.17
N LEU A 325 -20.30 -25.89 13.04
CA LEU A 325 -21.13 -26.97 12.52
C LEU A 325 -21.12 -28.20 13.44
N THR A 326 -19.97 -28.52 14.04
CA THR A 326 -19.84 -29.61 15.02
C THR A 326 -20.73 -29.35 16.23
N ALA A 327 -20.71 -28.12 16.75
CA ALA A 327 -21.60 -27.72 17.84
C ALA A 327 -23.09 -27.75 17.42
N LEU A 328 -23.42 -27.33 16.20
CA LEU A 328 -24.80 -27.37 15.68
C LEU A 328 -25.32 -28.81 15.54
N LYS A 329 -24.43 -29.76 15.23
CA LYS A 329 -24.72 -31.19 15.24
C LYS A 329 -24.77 -31.79 16.66
N GLN A 330 -24.68 -30.96 17.70
CA GLN A 330 -24.70 -31.34 19.11
C GLN A 330 -23.58 -32.33 19.47
N ARG A 331 -22.45 -32.25 18.76
CA ARG A 331 -21.26 -33.05 19.00
C ARG A 331 -20.26 -32.30 19.86
N ARG A 332 -19.36 -33.04 20.50
CA ARG A 332 -18.23 -32.44 21.21
C ARG A 332 -17.12 -32.04 20.22
N LEU A 333 -16.22 -31.17 20.66
CA LEU A 333 -15.12 -30.69 19.81
C LEU A 333 -14.18 -31.83 19.37
N GLU A 334 -14.01 -32.85 20.20
CA GLU A 334 -13.18 -34.02 19.90
C GLU A 334 -13.75 -34.83 18.70
N GLU A 335 -15.01 -34.61 18.33
CA GLU A 335 -15.69 -35.24 17.20
C GLU A 335 -15.68 -34.37 15.93
N ALA A 336 -14.93 -33.27 15.90
CA ALA A 336 -14.85 -32.38 14.74
C ALA A 336 -14.36 -33.09 13.45
N GLU A 337 -13.54 -34.13 13.58
CA GLU A 337 -13.07 -34.95 12.45
C GLU A 337 -14.23 -35.71 11.75
N LEU A 338 -15.25 -36.13 12.49
CA LEU A 338 -16.46 -36.73 11.92
C LEU A 338 -17.22 -35.70 11.10
N THR A 339 -17.36 -34.47 11.61
CA THR A 339 -17.97 -33.36 10.89
C THR A 339 -17.20 -33.02 9.60
N LEU A 340 -15.87 -33.04 9.63
CA LEU A 340 -15.03 -32.83 8.44
C LEU A 340 -15.26 -33.91 7.37
N SER A 341 -15.36 -35.17 7.80
CA SER A 341 -15.61 -36.30 6.89
C SER A 341 -16.96 -36.13 6.17
N GLU A 342 -18.00 -35.75 6.89
CA GLU A 342 -19.33 -35.48 6.32
C GLU A 342 -19.34 -34.26 5.37
N ILE A 343 -18.57 -33.20 5.68
CA ILE A 343 -18.38 -32.07 4.74
C ILE A 343 -17.76 -32.56 3.43
N SER A 344 -16.74 -33.43 3.52
CA SER A 344 -16.09 -34.01 2.34
C SER A 344 -17.08 -34.82 1.48
N GLU A 345 -17.91 -35.65 2.12
CA GLU A 345 -18.97 -36.40 1.44
C GLU A 345 -19.99 -35.47 0.78
N HIS A 346 -20.40 -34.40 1.47
CA HIS A 346 -21.31 -33.41 0.92
C HIS A 346 -20.72 -32.68 -0.30
N LEU A 347 -19.43 -32.31 -0.25
CA LEU A 347 -18.74 -31.72 -1.40
C LEU A 347 -18.65 -32.69 -2.59
N ALA A 348 -18.41 -33.98 -2.33
CA ALA A 348 -18.41 -35.00 -3.36
C ALA A 348 -19.81 -35.20 -3.98
N ALA A 349 -20.87 -35.14 -3.17
CA ALA A 349 -22.25 -35.18 -3.65
C ALA A 349 -22.58 -33.96 -4.53
N LEU A 350 -22.26 -32.74 -4.07
CA LEU A 350 -22.45 -31.51 -4.85
C LEU A 350 -21.73 -31.55 -6.19
N LYS A 351 -20.52 -32.10 -6.23
CA LYS A 351 -19.77 -32.25 -7.49
C LYS A 351 -20.45 -33.24 -8.45
N ARG A 352 -21.09 -34.30 -7.95
CA ARG A 352 -21.85 -35.25 -8.80
C ARG A 352 -23.15 -34.63 -9.32
N GLU A 353 -23.81 -33.83 -8.49
CA GLU A 353 -25.08 -33.18 -8.84
C GLU A 353 -24.89 -32.02 -9.84
N ASP A 354 -23.84 -31.21 -9.66
CA ASP A 354 -23.60 -30.01 -10.45
C ASP A 354 -22.10 -29.72 -10.65
N ALA A 355 -21.44 -30.62 -11.38
CA ALA A 355 -20.02 -30.49 -11.73
C ALA A 355 -19.73 -29.17 -12.44
N ALA A 356 -20.60 -28.77 -13.38
CA ALA A 356 -20.43 -27.56 -14.17
C ALA A 356 -20.36 -26.29 -13.31
N ARG A 357 -21.25 -26.16 -12.31
CA ARG A 357 -21.22 -25.03 -11.38
C ARG A 357 -19.98 -25.04 -10.48
N MET A 358 -19.53 -26.21 -10.04
CA MET A 358 -18.31 -26.34 -9.24
C MET A 358 -17.07 -25.93 -10.04
N ASP A 359 -16.97 -26.38 -11.29
CA ASP A 359 -15.88 -26.01 -12.20
C ASP A 359 -15.90 -24.51 -12.53
N ALA A 360 -17.10 -23.92 -12.69
CA ALA A 360 -17.25 -22.48 -12.88
C ALA A 360 -16.76 -21.68 -11.66
N LYS A 361 -17.12 -22.09 -10.43
CA LYS A 361 -16.64 -21.47 -9.19
C LYS A 361 -15.13 -21.62 -9.03
N PHE A 362 -14.57 -22.77 -9.38
CA PHE A 362 -13.13 -23.00 -9.36
C PHE A 362 -12.41 -22.07 -10.36
N SER A 363 -12.92 -21.98 -11.58
CA SER A 363 -12.38 -21.09 -12.63
C SER A 363 -12.47 -19.61 -12.23
N GLU A 364 -13.52 -19.19 -11.53
CA GLU A 364 -13.61 -17.85 -10.94
C GLU A 364 -12.53 -17.64 -9.87
N ALA A 365 -12.32 -18.62 -8.98
CA ALA A 365 -11.30 -18.56 -7.96
C ALA A 365 -9.88 -18.53 -8.56
N GLU A 366 -9.61 -19.31 -9.60
CA GLU A 366 -8.34 -19.30 -10.32
C GLU A 366 -8.06 -17.92 -10.93
N ARG A 367 -9.05 -17.32 -11.58
CA ARG A 367 -8.93 -15.95 -12.12
C ARG A 367 -8.65 -14.93 -11.03
N ARG A 368 -9.39 -15.00 -9.92
CA ARG A 368 -9.19 -14.11 -8.76
C ARG A 368 -7.77 -14.20 -8.19
N PHE A 369 -7.19 -15.38 -8.14
CA PHE A 369 -5.82 -15.58 -7.65
C PHE A 369 -4.76 -15.51 -8.75
N GLY A 370 -5.14 -15.19 -10.00
CA GLY A 370 -4.21 -15.06 -11.12
C GLY A 370 -3.12 -14.01 -10.88
N LEU A 371 -3.44 -12.93 -10.17
CA LEU A 371 -2.49 -11.86 -9.81
C LEU A 371 -1.50 -12.25 -8.71
N LEU A 372 -1.69 -13.42 -8.07
CA LEU A 372 -0.76 -13.97 -7.08
C LEU A 372 0.19 -15.04 -7.67
N ARG A 373 0.09 -15.30 -8.97
CA ARG A 373 0.92 -16.29 -9.68
C ARG A 373 2.28 -15.73 -10.04
#